data_AF-A0AAP0D8Q6-F1
#
_entry.id   AF-A0AAP0D8Q6-F1
#
_cell.length_a   1.000
_cell.length_b   1.000
_cell.length_c   1.000
_cell.angle_alpha   90.00
_cell.angle_beta   90.00
_cell.angle_gamma   90.00
#
_symmetry.space_group_name_H-M   'P 1'
#
loop_
_entity.id
_entity.type
_entity.pdbx_description
1 polymer ?
#
loop_
_entity_poly.entity_id
_entity_poly.type
_entity_poly.pdbx_seq_one_letter_code
_entity_poly.pdbx_strand_id
1 'polypeptide(L)'
;MAVNDVPVNNQPEVEIEEERLKYLEFVQLAVLHVVVYASKVYGYAKDNSGPLKPGVETIEDTLKTVVGPAYDKFHDIPVEVLKFVDRKVDESVNKFDSQVPPFVKQVSTKTKNLSTEVKSGGVVETASGLAKTAYTRLEPVAEHYAVSAWHTLNQLPLFPKVAKVVVPAAAYYSEKYNQTVQQTAEKGYKVSSYLPLVPTERIAKVFNPAEPHIDS
;
A
#
# COMPACT_ATOMS: atom_id res chain seq x y z
N MET A 1 -52.12 -2.75 37.65
CA MET A 1 -51.36 -3.20 36.47
C MET A 1 -51.05 -1.97 35.66
N ALA A 2 -49.83 -1.44 35.76
CA ALA A 2 -49.36 -0.34 34.93
C ALA A 2 -48.21 -0.90 34.08
N VAL A 3 -48.47 -1.02 32.78
CA VAL A 3 -47.46 -1.32 31.76
C VAL A 3 -46.74 0.00 31.52
N ASN A 4 -45.48 0.08 31.92
CA ASN A 4 -44.59 1.17 31.57
C ASN A 4 -43.83 0.74 30.30
N ASP A 5 -44.24 1.27 29.15
CA ASP A 5 -43.46 1.22 27.92
C ASP A 5 -42.26 2.16 28.04
N VAL A 6 -41.06 1.60 28.16
CA VAL A 6 -39.80 2.31 28.01
C VAL A 6 -39.47 2.36 26.52
N PRO A 7 -39.21 3.54 25.92
CA PRO A 7 -38.76 3.59 24.53
C PRO A 7 -37.33 3.07 24.48
N VAL A 8 -37.14 1.94 23.80
CA VAL A 8 -35.83 1.42 23.41
C VAL A 8 -35.23 2.41 22.41
N ASN A 9 -34.30 3.23 22.89
CA ASN A 9 -33.44 4.06 22.08
C ASN A 9 -32.42 3.17 21.37
N ASN A 10 -32.73 2.77 20.15
CA ASN A 10 -31.79 2.07 19.27
C ASN A 10 -30.98 3.09 18.48
N GLN A 11 -29.64 2.90 18.50
CA GLN A 11 -28.56 3.53 17.70
C GLN A 11 -27.86 4.75 18.32
N PRO A 12 -26.51 4.82 18.25
CA PRO A 12 -25.68 4.37 17.12
C PRO A 12 -24.58 3.36 17.48
N GLU A 13 -24.73 2.11 17.04
CA GLU A 13 -23.61 1.16 16.88
C GLU A 13 -22.96 1.27 15.48
N VAL A 14 -23.52 2.08 14.58
CA VAL A 14 -23.05 2.20 13.18
C VAL A 14 -21.85 3.14 13.03
N GLU A 15 -21.64 4.08 13.95
CA GLU A 15 -20.50 5.02 13.87
C GLU A 15 -19.18 4.44 14.42
N ILE A 16 -19.22 3.43 15.29
CA ILE A 16 -18.02 2.90 15.95
C ILE A 16 -17.21 1.98 15.02
N GLU A 17 -17.86 1.31 14.06
CA GLU A 17 -17.16 0.51 13.05
C GLU A 17 -16.45 1.36 11.98
N GLU A 18 -16.89 2.59 11.74
CA GLU A 18 -16.21 3.51 10.79
C GLU A 18 -14.87 4.06 11.32
N GLU A 19 -14.60 3.95 12.62
CA GLU A 19 -13.37 4.47 13.23
C GLU A 19 -12.18 3.51 13.21
N ARG A 20 -12.40 2.22 12.95
CA ARG A 20 -11.35 1.19 12.95
C ARG A 20 -10.83 0.95 11.53
N LEU A 21 -9.50 0.79 11.39
CA LEU A 21 -8.87 0.48 10.11
C LEU A 21 -9.33 -0.91 9.64
N LYS A 22 -10.02 -0.99 8.51
CA LYS A 22 -10.59 -2.21 7.95
C LYS A 22 -9.59 -3.04 7.16
N TYR A 23 -8.61 -2.40 6.53
CA TYR A 23 -7.59 -3.06 5.69
C TYR A 23 -6.17 -2.81 6.19
N LEU A 24 -5.90 -1.67 6.82
CA LEU A 24 -4.55 -1.21 7.19
C LEU A 24 -4.19 -1.44 8.66
N GLU A 25 -4.98 -2.22 9.41
CA GLU A 25 -4.68 -2.56 10.81
C GLU A 25 -3.30 -3.25 10.96
N PHE A 26 -2.91 -4.08 9.99
CA PHE A 26 -1.59 -4.72 9.97
C PHE A 26 -0.44 -3.70 9.91
N VAL A 27 -0.66 -2.52 9.33
CA VAL A 27 0.35 -1.45 9.24
C VAL A 27 0.64 -0.91 10.63
N GLN A 28 -0.40 -0.65 11.44
CA GLN A 28 -0.22 -0.22 12.82
C GLN A 28 0.53 -1.29 13.63
N LEU A 29 0.16 -2.56 13.46
CA LEU A 29 0.82 -3.68 14.14
C LEU A 29 2.30 -3.81 13.73
N ALA A 30 2.61 -3.63 12.44
CA ALA A 30 3.97 -3.65 11.91
C ALA A 30 4.79 -2.46 12.44
N VAL A 31 4.23 -1.25 12.43
CA VAL A 31 4.87 -0.05 12.99
C VAL A 31 5.19 -0.27 14.47
N LEU A 32 4.24 -0.80 15.25
CA LEU A 32 4.47 -1.11 16.66
C LEU A 32 5.60 -2.14 16.84
N HIS A 33 5.62 -3.20 16.02
CA HIS A 33 6.70 -4.19 16.05
C HIS A 33 8.06 -3.58 15.72
N VAL A 34 8.13 -2.72 14.70
CA VAL A 34 9.36 -2.03 14.31
C VAL A 34 9.82 -1.10 15.43
N VAL A 35 8.92 -0.33 16.05
CA VAL A 35 9.25 0.54 17.19
C VAL A 35 9.79 -0.28 18.34
N VAL A 36 9.11 -1.35 18.75
CA VAL A 36 9.57 -2.21 19.86
C VAL A 36 10.94 -2.84 19.56
N TYR A 37 11.15 -3.35 18.35
CA TYR A 37 12.42 -3.96 17.96
C TYR A 37 13.54 -2.91 17.89
N ALA A 38 13.29 -1.77 17.26
CA ALA A 38 14.23 -0.67 17.17
C ALA A 38 14.60 -0.12 18.56
N SER A 39 13.63 0.03 19.47
CA SER A 39 13.87 0.45 20.85
C SER A 39 14.75 -0.55 21.61
N LYS A 40 14.53 -1.87 21.40
CA LYS A 40 15.39 -2.90 22.02
C LYS A 40 16.82 -2.84 21.48
N VAL A 41 16.99 -2.74 20.16
CA VAL A 41 18.31 -2.64 19.52
C VAL A 41 19.03 -1.35 19.96
N TYR A 42 18.32 -0.23 19.97
CA TYR A 42 18.84 1.05 20.43
C TYR A 42 19.20 1.02 21.91
N GLY A 43 18.33 0.52 22.77
CA GLY A 43 18.59 0.37 24.21
C GLY A 43 19.82 -0.49 24.47
N TYR A 44 19.92 -1.64 23.79
CA TYR A 44 21.09 -2.50 23.85
C TYR A 44 22.36 -1.78 23.40
N ALA A 45 22.34 -1.09 22.25
CA ALA A 45 23.48 -0.34 21.75
C ALA A 45 23.88 0.80 22.69
N LYS A 46 22.90 1.51 23.27
CA LYS A 46 23.12 2.59 24.24
C LYS A 46 23.78 2.07 25.51
N ASP A 47 23.26 0.99 26.09
CA ASP A 47 23.82 0.42 27.33
C ASP A 47 25.22 -0.16 27.13
N ASN A 48 25.54 -0.62 25.92
CA ASN A 48 26.86 -1.14 25.56
C ASN A 48 27.80 -0.09 24.91
N SER A 49 27.42 1.20 24.90
CA SER A 49 28.20 2.25 24.22
C SER A 49 29.44 2.76 25.00
N GLY A 50 29.63 2.28 26.24
CA GLY A 50 30.82 2.57 27.03
C GLY A 50 31.05 4.08 27.25
N PRO A 51 32.24 4.64 26.92
CA PRO A 51 32.53 6.07 27.10
C PRO A 51 31.60 7.03 26.35
N LEU A 52 30.87 6.56 25.33
CA LEU A 52 29.96 7.38 24.52
C LEU A 52 28.55 7.51 25.11
N LYS A 53 28.20 6.69 26.12
CA LYS A 53 26.88 6.68 26.76
C LYS A 53 26.39 8.07 27.19
N PRO A 54 27.21 8.90 27.88
CA PRO A 54 26.77 10.22 28.33
C PRO A 54 26.43 11.18 27.17
N GLY A 55 27.15 11.05 26.05
CA GLY A 55 26.89 11.86 24.85
C GLY A 55 25.58 11.47 24.17
N VAL A 56 25.27 10.17 24.10
CA VAL A 56 24.00 9.66 23.56
C VAL A 56 22.82 10.13 24.43
N GLU A 57 22.94 10.03 25.76
CA GLU A 57 21.89 10.49 26.69
C GLU A 57 21.65 12.00 26.58
N THR A 58 22.71 12.81 26.48
CA THR A 58 22.59 14.27 26.32
C THR A 58 21.83 14.65 25.05
N ILE A 59 22.11 13.97 23.94
CA ILE A 59 21.44 14.21 22.66
C ILE A 59 19.99 13.72 22.71
N GLU A 60 19.72 12.58 23.35
CA GLU A 60 18.37 12.05 23.58
C GLU A 60 17.52 13.06 24.36
N ASP A 61 18.06 13.59 25.47
CA ASP A 61 17.37 14.57 26.30
C ASP A 61 17.14 15.91 25.58
N THR A 62 18.12 16.36 24.80
CA THR A 62 17.98 17.56 23.96
C THR A 62 16.91 17.36 22.90
N LEU A 63 16.92 16.22 22.22
CA LEU A 63 15.94 15.90 21.19
C LEU A 63 14.54 15.79 21.79
N LYS A 64 14.40 15.13 22.94
CA LYS A 64 13.13 15.03 23.67
C LYS A 64 12.60 16.41 24.05
N THR A 65 13.47 17.32 24.48
CA THR A 65 13.08 18.69 24.86
C THR A 65 12.68 19.54 23.66
N VAL A 66 13.41 19.43 22.55
CA VAL A 66 13.17 20.24 21.34
C VAL A 66 12.02 19.70 20.50
N VAL A 67 11.94 18.38 20.35
CA VAL A 67 10.99 17.71 19.46
C VAL A 67 9.76 17.21 20.20
N GLY A 68 9.82 16.98 21.50
CA GLY A 68 8.67 16.56 22.32
C GLY A 68 7.43 17.43 22.11
N PRO A 69 7.53 18.77 22.22
CA PRO A 69 6.39 19.67 21.99
C PRO A 69 5.85 19.65 20.56
N ALA A 70 6.66 19.27 19.57
CA ALA A 70 6.22 19.10 18.20
C ALA A 70 5.54 17.74 18.00
N TYR A 71 6.07 16.68 18.60
CA TYR A 71 5.48 15.35 18.57
C TYR A 71 4.08 15.34 19.22
N ASP A 72 3.94 15.97 20.39
CA ASP A 72 2.66 16.09 21.11
C ASP A 72 1.56 16.79 20.29
N LYS A 73 1.96 17.65 19.35
CA LYS A 73 1.00 18.36 18.47
C LYS A 73 0.63 17.58 17.21
N PHE A 74 1.44 16.60 16.82
CA PHE A 74 1.36 16.00 15.49
C PHE A 74 1.30 14.47 15.50
N HIS A 75 1.39 13.80 16.65
CA HIS A 75 1.39 12.34 16.73
C HIS A 75 0.10 11.70 16.22
N ASP A 76 -1.02 12.44 16.21
CA ASP A 76 -2.32 11.96 15.71
C ASP A 76 -2.43 12.03 14.18
N ILE A 77 -1.69 12.94 13.53
CA ILE A 77 -1.76 13.15 12.07
C ILE A 77 -1.47 11.86 11.28
N PRO A 78 -0.42 11.07 11.59
CA PRO A 78 -0.16 9.81 10.89
C PRO A 78 -1.32 8.80 11.00
N VAL A 79 -2.03 8.77 12.14
CA VAL A 79 -3.17 7.88 12.35
C VAL A 79 -4.36 8.33 11.51
N GLU A 80 -4.64 9.63 11.46
CA GLU A 80 -5.71 10.20 10.62
C GLU A 80 -5.46 9.97 9.12
N VAL A 81 -4.22 10.16 8.65
CA VAL A 81 -3.84 9.86 7.26
C VAL A 81 -4.05 8.38 6.95
N LEU A 82 -3.69 7.49 7.87
CA LEU A 82 -3.88 6.05 7.69
C LEU A 82 -5.37 5.68 7.60
N LYS A 83 -6.21 6.28 8.45
CA LYS A 83 -7.69 6.13 8.38
C LYS A 83 -8.26 6.63 7.06
N PHE A 84 -7.77 7.76 6.56
CA PHE A 84 -8.21 8.29 5.26
C PHE A 84 -7.90 7.31 4.12
N VAL A 85 -6.68 6.77 4.09
CA VAL A 85 -6.28 5.79 3.07
C VAL A 85 -7.09 4.51 3.19
N ASP A 86 -7.29 4.01 4.40
CA ASP A 86 -8.07 2.81 4.68
C ASP A 86 -9.52 2.92 4.18
N ARG A 87 -10.19 4.04 4.47
CA ARG A 87 -11.53 4.34 3.95
C ARG A 87 -11.57 4.40 2.43
N LYS A 88 -10.54 4.98 1.80
CA LYS A 88 -10.44 5.03 0.34
C LYS A 88 -10.27 3.64 -0.28
N VAL A 89 -9.53 2.76 0.38
CA VAL A 89 -9.42 1.34 -0.01
C VAL A 89 -10.79 0.66 0.10
N ASP A 90 -11.54 0.91 1.17
CA ASP A 90 -12.89 0.34 1.32
C ASP A 90 -13.85 0.76 0.21
N GLU A 91 -13.90 2.07 -0.08
CA GLU A 91 -14.70 2.62 -1.18
C GLU A 91 -14.37 1.94 -2.52
N SER A 92 -13.09 1.59 -2.73
CA SER A 92 -12.65 0.88 -3.94
C SER A 92 -13.10 -0.57 -3.99
N VAL A 93 -12.94 -1.30 -2.90
CA VAL A 93 -13.31 -2.71 -2.83
C VAL A 93 -14.82 -2.87 -3.03
N ASN A 94 -15.63 -2.01 -2.41
CA ASN A 94 -17.08 -2.03 -2.54
C ASN A 94 -17.53 -1.70 -3.99
N LYS A 95 -16.88 -0.73 -4.66
CA LYS A 95 -17.15 -0.43 -6.08
C LYS A 95 -16.79 -1.60 -6.98
N PHE A 96 -15.68 -2.28 -6.70
CA PHE A 96 -15.25 -3.43 -7.47
C PHE A 96 -16.20 -4.62 -7.30
N ASP A 97 -16.63 -4.96 -6.08
CA ASP A 97 -17.53 -6.11 -5.84
C ASP A 97 -18.87 -5.97 -6.58
N SER A 98 -19.35 -4.74 -6.80
CA SER A 98 -20.55 -4.48 -7.60
C SER A 98 -20.36 -4.62 -9.12
N GLN A 99 -19.11 -4.61 -9.62
CA GLN A 99 -18.78 -4.65 -11.04
C GLN A 99 -18.20 -5.99 -11.52
N VAL A 100 -17.96 -6.96 -10.63
CA VAL A 100 -17.44 -8.27 -11.08
C VAL A 100 -18.56 -9.22 -11.52
N PRO A 101 -18.55 -9.71 -12.78
CA PRO A 101 -19.54 -10.67 -13.25
C PRO A 101 -19.52 -11.98 -12.44
N PRO A 102 -20.64 -12.72 -12.34
CA PRO A 102 -20.78 -13.95 -11.54
C PRO A 102 -19.75 -15.05 -11.82
N PHE A 103 -19.07 -15.00 -12.96
CA PHE A 103 -18.11 -16.01 -13.41
C PHE A 103 -16.83 -16.06 -12.55
N VAL A 104 -16.36 -14.93 -11.99
CA VAL A 104 -15.11 -14.91 -11.20
C VAL A 104 -15.30 -15.49 -9.79
N LYS A 105 -16.52 -15.36 -9.22
CA LYS A 105 -16.89 -16.01 -7.95
C LYS A 105 -16.96 -17.54 -8.10
N GLN A 106 -17.26 -18.05 -9.30
CA GLN A 106 -17.38 -19.48 -9.60
C GLN A 106 -16.04 -20.17 -9.87
N VAL A 107 -15.01 -19.45 -10.32
CA VAL A 107 -13.66 -20.00 -10.54
C VAL A 107 -12.88 -20.12 -9.22
N SER A 108 -13.07 -19.19 -8.28
CA SER A 108 -12.42 -19.23 -6.95
C SER A 108 -12.84 -20.43 -6.09
N THR A 109 -14.08 -20.88 -6.21
CA THR A 109 -14.57 -22.08 -5.49
C THR A 109 -14.17 -23.39 -6.16
N LYS A 110 -13.90 -23.39 -7.48
CA LYS A 110 -13.53 -24.60 -8.22
C LYS A 110 -12.03 -24.93 -8.16
N THR A 111 -11.17 -23.98 -7.81
CA THR A 111 -9.71 -24.21 -7.69
C THR A 111 -9.27 -24.69 -6.31
N LYS A 112 -10.07 -24.54 -5.25
CA LYS A 112 -9.77 -25.11 -3.91
C LYS A 112 -9.79 -26.65 -3.89
N ASN A 113 -10.41 -27.30 -4.88
CA ASN A 113 -10.61 -28.76 -4.90
C ASN A 113 -9.70 -29.49 -5.92
N LEU A 114 -8.78 -28.79 -6.60
CA LEU A 114 -7.91 -29.36 -7.63
C LEU A 114 -6.43 -29.02 -7.37
N SER A 115 -5.99 -29.11 -6.11
CA SER A 115 -4.59 -28.89 -5.73
C SER A 115 -3.79 -30.19 -5.55
N THR A 116 -4.38 -31.35 -5.80
CA THR A 116 -3.64 -32.61 -5.85
C THR A 116 -3.70 -33.12 -7.28
N GLU A 117 -2.54 -33.13 -7.92
CA GLU A 117 -2.24 -33.80 -9.19
C GLU A 117 -2.33 -32.91 -10.44
N VAL A 118 -1.15 -32.55 -10.97
CA VAL A 118 -0.80 -32.78 -12.39
C VAL A 118 0.70 -32.48 -12.58
N LYS A 119 1.34 -33.38 -13.33
CA LYS A 119 2.78 -33.48 -13.58
C LYS A 119 3.36 -32.29 -14.34
N SER A 120 4.59 -31.98 -13.94
CA SER A 120 5.50 -30.96 -14.44
C SER A 120 5.90 -31.17 -15.91
N GLY A 121 5.70 -30.15 -16.74
CA GLY A 121 6.17 -30.12 -18.14
C GLY A 121 5.46 -29.04 -18.96
N GLY A 122 4.14 -29.14 -19.12
CA GLY A 122 3.34 -28.21 -19.93
C GLY A 122 2.66 -27.07 -19.16
N VAL A 123 2.56 -27.17 -17.83
CA VAL A 123 1.76 -26.23 -16.99
C VAL A 123 2.45 -24.87 -16.79
N VAL A 124 3.78 -24.79 -16.93
CA VAL A 124 4.53 -23.54 -16.64
C VAL A 124 4.27 -22.46 -17.70
N GLU A 125 4.14 -22.83 -18.98
CA GLU A 125 3.75 -21.89 -20.04
C GLU A 125 2.30 -21.45 -19.89
N THR A 126 1.41 -22.36 -19.50
CA THR A 126 0.00 -22.02 -19.26
C THR A 126 -0.16 -21.14 -18.04
N ALA A 127 0.56 -21.40 -16.94
CA ALA A 127 0.53 -20.57 -15.73
C ALA A 127 1.11 -19.17 -15.98
N SER A 128 2.19 -19.05 -16.78
CA SER A 128 2.75 -17.75 -17.19
C SER A 128 1.80 -16.99 -18.13
N GLY A 129 1.15 -17.67 -19.08
CA GLY A 129 0.12 -17.08 -19.93
C GLY A 129 -1.13 -16.65 -19.17
N LEU A 130 -1.56 -17.44 -18.18
CA LEU A 130 -2.69 -17.12 -17.31
C LEU A 130 -2.36 -15.98 -16.33
N ALA A 131 -1.14 -15.93 -15.79
CA ALA A 131 -0.68 -14.80 -15.01
C ALA A 131 -0.65 -13.53 -15.86
N LYS A 132 -0.04 -13.57 -17.06
CA LYS A 132 -0.02 -12.43 -17.98
C LYS A 132 -1.43 -11.95 -18.34
N THR A 133 -2.34 -12.85 -18.70
CA THR A 133 -3.73 -12.48 -19.03
C THR A 133 -4.53 -11.97 -17.82
N ALA A 134 -4.29 -12.50 -16.62
CA ALA A 134 -4.87 -11.96 -15.39
C ALA A 134 -4.31 -10.55 -15.08
N TYR A 135 -3.01 -10.33 -15.26
CA TYR A 135 -2.39 -9.01 -15.12
C TYR A 135 -2.94 -8.02 -16.15
N THR A 136 -3.04 -8.38 -17.42
CA THR A 136 -3.61 -7.51 -18.48
C THR A 136 -5.08 -7.15 -18.21
N ARG A 137 -5.83 -8.00 -17.50
CA ARG A 137 -7.22 -7.70 -17.09
C ARG A 137 -7.31 -6.89 -15.79
N LEU A 138 -6.37 -7.05 -14.86
CA LEU A 138 -6.28 -6.22 -13.67
C LEU A 138 -5.78 -4.81 -13.99
N GLU A 139 -4.94 -4.68 -15.00
CA GLU A 139 -4.29 -3.44 -15.43
C GLU A 139 -5.24 -2.24 -15.56
N PRO A 140 -6.36 -2.29 -16.32
CA PRO A 140 -7.26 -1.14 -16.44
C PRO A 140 -7.98 -0.79 -15.11
N VAL A 141 -8.25 -1.78 -14.26
CA VAL A 141 -8.89 -1.57 -12.95
C VAL A 141 -7.91 -0.92 -11.98
N ALA A 142 -6.66 -1.42 -11.97
CA ALA A 142 -5.58 -0.86 -11.16
C ALA A 142 -5.22 0.56 -11.61
N GLU A 143 -5.18 0.82 -12.92
CA GLU A 143 -4.97 2.16 -13.48
C GLU A 143 -6.08 3.13 -13.09
N HIS A 144 -7.34 2.75 -13.25
CA HIS A 144 -8.47 3.60 -12.85
C HIS A 144 -8.43 3.95 -11.37
N TYR A 145 -8.11 2.97 -10.51
CA TYR A 145 -7.97 3.20 -9.08
C TYR A 145 -6.77 4.08 -8.75
N ALA A 146 -5.61 3.82 -9.35
CA ALA A 146 -4.40 4.62 -9.16
C ALA A 146 -4.63 6.09 -9.56
N VAL A 147 -5.30 6.33 -10.69
CA VAL A 147 -5.66 7.68 -11.16
C VAL A 147 -6.65 8.35 -10.20
N SER A 148 -7.68 7.64 -9.73
CA SER A 148 -8.67 8.18 -8.80
C SER A 148 -8.06 8.51 -7.42
N ALA A 149 -7.22 7.62 -6.89
CA ALA A 149 -6.48 7.84 -5.65
C ALA A 149 -5.51 9.01 -5.80
N TRP A 150 -4.75 9.08 -6.90
CA TRP A 150 -3.84 10.19 -7.20
C TRP A 150 -4.57 11.53 -7.29
N HIS A 151 -5.71 11.57 -7.97
CA HIS A 151 -6.54 12.77 -8.08
C HIS A 151 -7.04 13.23 -6.70
N THR A 152 -7.53 12.29 -5.88
CA THR A 152 -8.00 12.59 -4.52
C THR A 152 -6.87 13.11 -3.64
N LEU A 153 -5.70 12.48 -3.70
CA LEU A 153 -4.53 12.92 -2.94
C LEU A 153 -4.08 14.33 -3.37
N ASN A 154 -4.12 14.66 -4.66
CA ASN A 154 -3.81 16.02 -5.15
C ASN A 154 -4.78 17.10 -4.66
N GLN A 155 -5.96 16.75 -4.16
CA GLN A 155 -6.86 17.73 -3.53
C GLN A 155 -6.43 18.10 -2.11
N LEU A 156 -5.54 17.33 -1.48
CA LEU A 156 -5.00 17.66 -0.16
C LEU A 156 -3.99 18.82 -0.28
N PRO A 157 -4.07 19.85 0.57
CA PRO A 157 -3.30 21.09 0.40
C PRO A 157 -1.77 20.92 0.46
N LEU A 158 -1.27 19.82 1.04
CA LEU A 158 0.16 19.52 1.15
C LEU A 158 0.67 18.54 0.09
N PHE A 159 -0.22 17.72 -0.49
CA PHE A 159 0.19 16.63 -1.36
C PHE A 159 0.85 17.09 -2.66
N PRO A 160 0.44 18.18 -3.33
CA PRO A 160 1.13 18.66 -4.53
C PRO A 160 2.62 18.99 -4.30
N LYS A 161 2.99 19.41 -3.09
CA LYS A 161 4.40 19.66 -2.74
C LYS A 161 5.16 18.35 -2.52
N VAL A 162 4.53 17.38 -1.87
CA VAL A 162 5.09 16.04 -1.64
C VAL A 162 5.24 15.27 -2.96
N ALA A 163 4.24 15.37 -3.85
CA ALA A 163 4.24 14.74 -5.17
C ALA A 163 5.44 15.16 -6.02
N LYS A 164 5.89 16.43 -5.94
CA LYS A 164 7.09 16.91 -6.65
C LYS A 164 8.37 16.19 -6.27
N VAL A 165 8.44 15.62 -5.06
CA VAL A 165 9.60 14.84 -4.58
C VAL A 165 9.39 13.35 -4.83
N VAL A 166 8.17 12.86 -4.59
CA VAL A 166 7.84 11.44 -4.69
C VAL A 166 7.79 10.97 -6.15
N VAL A 167 7.26 11.77 -7.08
CA VAL A 167 7.15 11.38 -8.50
C VAL A 167 8.52 11.12 -9.13
N PRO A 168 9.52 12.00 -9.03
CA PRO A 168 10.85 11.72 -9.58
C PRO A 168 11.55 10.55 -8.89
N ALA A 169 11.39 10.41 -7.57
CA ALA A 169 11.95 9.28 -6.84
C ALA A 169 11.34 7.94 -7.28
N ALA A 170 10.01 7.88 -7.39
CA ALA A 170 9.29 6.70 -7.88
C ALA A 170 9.72 6.36 -9.31
N ALA A 171 9.86 7.35 -10.19
CA ALA A 171 10.38 7.16 -11.55
C ALA A 171 11.78 6.54 -11.53
N TYR A 172 12.72 7.12 -10.76
CA TYR A 172 14.09 6.60 -10.64
C TYR A 172 14.14 5.15 -10.14
N TYR A 173 13.43 4.84 -9.05
CA TYR A 173 13.45 3.49 -8.48
C TYR A 173 12.77 2.47 -9.40
N SER A 174 11.67 2.84 -10.05
CA SER A 174 10.97 1.96 -11.01
C SER A 174 11.84 1.64 -12.23
N GLU A 175 12.57 2.63 -12.76
CA GLU A 175 13.52 2.43 -13.86
C GLU A 175 14.66 1.50 -13.44
N LYS A 176 15.24 1.71 -12.24
CA LYS A 176 16.31 0.83 -11.71
C LYS A 176 15.85 -0.61 -11.51
N TYR A 177 14.64 -0.80 -11.01
CA TYR A 177 14.05 -2.12 -10.89
C TYR A 177 13.90 -2.79 -12.26
N ASN A 178 13.32 -2.08 -13.24
CA ASN A 178 13.13 -2.60 -14.60
C ASN A 178 14.45 -2.98 -15.26
N GLN A 179 15.46 -2.12 -15.18
CA GLN A 179 16.82 -2.39 -15.68
C GLN A 179 17.39 -3.67 -15.03
N THR A 180 17.23 -3.82 -13.72
CA THR A 180 17.74 -4.98 -12.98
C THR A 180 17.04 -6.27 -13.41
N VAL A 181 15.71 -6.24 -13.55
CA VAL A 181 14.91 -7.39 -13.99
C VAL A 181 15.29 -7.80 -15.42
N GLN A 182 15.42 -6.85 -16.34
CA GLN A 182 15.83 -7.12 -17.72
C GLN A 182 17.24 -7.71 -17.78
N GLN A 183 18.22 -7.07 -17.14
CA GLN A 183 19.62 -7.55 -17.14
C GLN A 183 19.78 -8.93 -16.51
N THR A 184 19.02 -9.25 -15.47
CA THR A 184 19.07 -10.57 -14.82
C THR A 184 18.35 -11.63 -15.65
N ALA A 185 17.27 -11.27 -16.35
CA ALA A 185 16.58 -12.16 -17.29
C ALA A 185 17.47 -12.48 -18.50
N GLU A 186 18.17 -11.49 -19.06
CA GLU A 186 19.15 -11.67 -20.15
C GLU A 186 20.31 -12.59 -19.76
N LYS A 187 20.73 -12.53 -18.49
CA LYS A 187 21.76 -13.42 -17.93
C LYS A 187 21.26 -14.84 -17.62
N GLY A 188 19.99 -15.16 -17.92
CA GLY A 188 19.43 -16.50 -17.78
C GLY A 188 18.95 -16.87 -16.38
N TYR A 189 18.80 -15.91 -15.45
CA TYR A 189 18.21 -16.18 -14.14
C TYR A 189 16.71 -16.46 -14.29
N LYS A 190 16.30 -17.71 -14.02
CA LYS A 190 14.90 -18.13 -14.22
C LYS A 190 13.88 -17.31 -13.44
N VAL A 191 14.23 -16.80 -12.25
CA VAL A 191 13.29 -16.06 -11.39
C VAL A 191 12.95 -14.69 -11.97
N SER A 192 13.89 -14.00 -12.62
CA SER A 192 13.66 -12.65 -13.16
C SER A 192 12.78 -12.65 -14.40
N SER A 193 12.74 -13.74 -15.19
CA SER A 193 11.81 -13.91 -16.30
C SER A 193 10.33 -13.92 -15.88
N TYR A 194 10.06 -14.12 -14.58
CA TYR A 194 8.71 -14.07 -14.01
C TYR A 194 8.41 -12.76 -13.28
N LEU A 195 9.40 -11.88 -13.10
CA LEU A 195 9.20 -10.59 -12.45
C LEU A 195 8.59 -9.60 -13.45
N PRO A 196 7.47 -8.95 -13.11
CA PRO A 196 6.82 -7.99 -14.00
C PRO A 196 7.65 -6.70 -14.09
N LEU A 197 7.65 -6.08 -15.26
CA LEU A 197 8.21 -4.74 -15.45
C LEU A 197 7.15 -3.67 -15.13
N VAL A 198 7.59 -2.56 -14.55
CA VAL A 198 6.77 -1.38 -14.29
C VAL A 198 6.60 -0.62 -15.62
N PRO A 199 5.37 -0.30 -16.08
CA PRO A 199 5.15 0.39 -17.35
C PRO A 199 5.43 1.90 -17.24
N THR A 200 6.70 2.27 -17.11
CA THR A 200 7.18 3.64 -16.85
C THR A 200 6.76 4.64 -17.92
N GLU A 201 6.71 4.24 -19.19
CA GLU A 201 6.39 5.10 -20.34
C GLU A 201 4.90 5.48 -20.34
N ARG A 202 4.04 4.50 -20.04
CA ARG A 202 2.59 4.72 -19.94
C ARG A 202 2.25 5.64 -18.77
N ILE A 203 2.90 5.44 -17.64
CA ILE A 203 2.73 6.26 -16.44
C ILE A 203 3.21 7.69 -16.71
N ALA A 204 4.38 7.87 -17.34
CA ALA A 204 4.91 9.19 -17.70
C ALA A 204 3.97 9.97 -18.62
N LYS A 205 3.30 9.29 -19.57
CA LYS A 205 2.32 9.91 -20.49
C LYS A 205 1.08 10.46 -19.76
N VAL A 206 0.65 9.83 -18.67
CA VAL A 206 -0.47 10.32 -17.84
C VAL A 206 -0.09 11.59 -17.09
N PHE A 207 1.17 11.72 -16.69
CA PHE A 207 1.65 12.89 -15.93
C PHE A 207 2.12 14.04 -16.81
N ASN A 208 2.56 13.76 -18.03
CA ASN A 208 2.97 14.75 -19.03
C ASN A 208 2.21 14.45 -20.34
N PRO A 209 1.00 14.99 -20.54
CA PRO A 209 0.33 14.89 -21.83
C PRO A 209 1.08 15.77 -22.84
N ALA A 210 2.12 15.23 -23.47
CA ALA A 210 2.69 15.85 -24.65
C ALA A 210 1.64 15.90 -25.77
N GLU A 211 1.64 17.02 -26.48
CA GLU A 211 0.66 17.53 -27.44
C GLU A 211 0.15 16.51 -28.48
N PRO A 212 -1.06 16.74 -29.05
CA PRO A 212 -1.65 15.90 -30.07
C PRO A 212 -0.71 15.74 -31.27
N HIS A 213 -0.56 14.48 -31.69
CA HIS A 213 -0.08 14.12 -33.03
C HIS A 213 -0.99 14.81 -34.05
N ILE A 214 -0.55 15.94 -34.60
CA ILE A 214 -1.10 16.47 -35.85
C ILE A 214 -0.39 15.69 -36.94
N ASP A 215 -1.04 14.62 -37.40
CA ASP A 215 -0.68 14.00 -38.66
C ASP A 215 -1.06 14.99 -39.77
N SER A 216 -0.07 15.41 -40.57
CA SER A 216 -0.24 16.06 -41.88
C SER A 216 0.37 15.19 -42.95
#